data_AF-A0A7G8GU32-F1
#
_entry.id   AF-A0A7G8GU32-F1
#
_cell.length_a   1.000
_cell.length_b   1.000
_cell.length_c   1.000
_cell.angle_alpha   90.00
_cell.angle_beta   90.00
_cell.angle_gamma   90.00
#
_symmetry.space_group_name_H-M   'P 1'
#
loop_
_entity.id
_entity.type
_entity.pdbx_description
1 polymer ?
#
loop_
_entity_poly.entity_id
_entity_poly.type
_entity_poly.pdbx_seq_one_letter_code
_entity_poly.pdbx_strand_id
1 'polypeptide(L)' 'MHFRVITARLADWILVCETCWPNFREQAGYRYGGTRKANRRKRKRR' A
#
# COMPACT_ATOMS: atom_id res chain seq x y z
N MET A 1 -0.18 -8.53 -7.91
CA MET A 1 -1.18 -7.67 -7.21
C MET A 1 -0.61 -6.27 -6.97
N HIS A 2 -1.44 -5.27 -6.58
CA HIS A 2 -0.93 -3.95 -6.19
C HIS A 2 -1.21 -3.69 -4.70
N PHE A 3 -0.20 -3.25 -3.96
CA PHE A 3 -0.23 -2.98 -2.52
C PHE A 3 -0.28 -1.47 -2.31
N ARG A 4 -1.09 -1.02 -1.34
CA ARG A 4 -1.16 0.38 -0.97
C ARG A 4 -0.31 0.57 0.28
N VAL A 5 0.70 1.41 0.20
CA VAL A 5 1.65 1.66 1.30
C VAL A 5 1.91 3.15 1.45
N ILE A 6 2.35 3.55 2.63
CA ILE A 6 2.88 4.89 2.92
C ILE A 6 4.13 4.68 3.77
N THR A 7 5.13 5.53 3.61
CA THR A 7 6.35 5.53 4.43
C THR A 7 6.65 6.95 4.87
N ALA A 8 7.51 7.17 5.87
CA ALA A 8 7.83 8.53 6.30
C ALA A 8 8.47 9.38 5.18
N ARG A 9 9.07 8.72 4.19
CA ARG A 9 9.64 9.36 2.98
C ARG A 9 8.58 9.82 1.99
N LEU A 10 7.41 9.20 1.99
CA LEU A 10 6.32 9.47 1.06
C LEU A 10 5.17 10.08 1.85
N ALA A 11 4.93 11.37 1.66
CA ALA A 11 3.83 12.08 2.33
C ALA A 11 2.44 11.48 1.98
N ASP A 12 2.34 10.72 0.90
CA ASP A 12 1.10 10.16 0.38
C ASP A 12 1.10 8.63 0.28
N TRP A 13 -0.12 8.08 0.27
CA TRP A 13 -0.36 6.67 -0.01
C TRP A 13 -0.10 6.33 -1.48
N ILE A 14 0.93 5.54 -1.75
CA ILE A 14 1.26 5.07 -3.09
C ILE A 14 0.77 3.64 -3.34
N LEU A 15 0.65 3.29 -4.61
CA LEU A 15 0.43 1.92 -5.05
C LEU A 15 1.74 1.33 -5.56
N VAL A 16 2.10 0.17 -5.01
CA VAL A 16 3.32 -0.54 -5.37
C VAL A 16 3.01 -1.91 -5.92
N CYS A 17 3.87 -2.35 -6.82
CA CYS A 17 3.85 -3.70 -7.37
C CYS A 17 4.33 -4.72 -6.33
N GLU A 18 4.09 -6.01 -6.59
CA GLU A 18 4.43 -7.10 -5.66
C GLU A 18 5.93 -7.31 -5.47
N THR A 19 6.72 -7.10 -6.52
CA THR A 19 8.19 -7.15 -6.45
C THR A 19 8.78 -5.91 -5.80
N CYS A 20 8.08 -4.78 -5.89
CA CYS A 20 8.49 -3.50 -5.32
C CYS A 20 8.20 -3.41 -3.82
N TRP A 21 7.12 -4.07 -3.36
CA TRP A 21 6.57 -3.95 -2.01
C TRP A 21 7.56 -4.31 -0.88
N PRO A 22 8.40 -5.36 -0.97
CA PRO A 22 9.35 -5.71 0.09
C PRO A 22 10.29 -4.55 0.46
N ASN A 23 10.72 -3.75 -0.53
CA ASN A 23 11.64 -2.64 -0.33
C ASN A 23 11.07 -1.50 0.53
N PHE A 24 9.75 -1.46 0.75
CA PHE A 24 9.10 -0.46 1.59
C PHE A 24 8.91 -0.95 3.02
N ARG A 25 8.99 -2.25 3.26
CA ARG A 25 8.74 -2.85 4.58
C ARG A 25 9.81 -2.46 5.60
N GLU A 26 11.03 -2.19 5.15
CA GLU A 26 12.16 -1.77 5.98
C GLU A 26 12.26 -0.24 6.12
N GLN A 27 11.39 0.52 5.45
CA GLN A 27 11.42 1.99 5.54
C GLN A 27 10.73 2.48 6.82
N ALA A 28 11.35 3.48 7.46
CA ALA A 28 10.77 4.12 8.63
C ALA A 28 9.38 4.71 8.32
N GLY A 29 8.45 4.58 9.27
CA GLY A 29 7.07 5.05 9.10
C GLY A 29 6.25 4.24 8.11
N TYR A 30 6.68 3.03 7.75
CA TYR A 30 5.91 2.13 6.90
C TYR A 30 4.53 1.82 7.50
N ARG A 31 3.47 2.07 6.73
CA ARG A 31 2.11 1.58 7.03
C ARG A 31 1.53 0.88 5.82
N TYR A 32 0.84 -0.22 6.09
CA TYR A 32 0.19 -1.04 5.08
C TYR A 32 -1.31 -0.71 4.99
N GLY A 33 -1.77 -0.38 3.77
CA GLY A 33 -3.15 0.02 3.47
C GLY A 33 -3.95 -1.04 2.71
N GLY A 34 -3.47 -2.28 2.66
CA GLY A 34 -4.10 -3.37 1.93
C GLY A 34 -3.82 -3.37 0.43
N THR A 35 -4.38 -4.33 -0.30
CA THR A 35 -4.26 -4.37 -1.76
C THR A 35 -5.33 -3.52 -2.45
N ARG A 36 -5.03 -3.02 -3.65
CA ARG A 36 -6.01 -2.29 -4.50
C ARG A 36 -7.30 -3.10 -4.71
N LYS A 37 -7.19 -4.43 -4.80
CA LYS A 37 -8.32 -5.36 -4.94
C LYS A 37 -9.19 -5.42 -3.68
N ALA A 38 -8.57 -5.48 -2.50
CA ALA A 38 -9.28 -5.45 -1.22
C ALA A 38 -10.02 -4.12 -1.01
N ASN A 39 -9.35 -2.99 -1.30
CA ASN A 39 -9.97 -1.67 -1.22
C ASN A 39 -11.12 -1.49 -2.21
N ARG A 40 -11.01 -2.01 -3.44
CA ARG A 40 -12.12 -2.02 -4.42
C ARG A 40 -13.33 -2.81 -3.89
N ARG A 41 -13.11 -3.98 -3.29
CA ARG A 41 -14.18 -4.79 -2.70
C ARG A 41 -14.86 -4.07 -1.52
N LYS A 42 -14.08 -3.42 -0.65
CA LYS A 42 -14.62 -2.65 0.48
C LYS A 42 -15.48 -1.47 0.01
N ARG A 43 -15.06 -0.76 -1.04
CA ARG A 43 -15.82 0.36 -1.60
C ARG A 43 -17.14 -0.07 -2.24
N LYS A 44 -17.24 -1.27 -2.81
CA LYS A 44 -18.50 -1.80 -3.38
C LYS A 44 -19.52 -2.25 -2.32
N ARG A 45 -19.08 -2.48 -1.08
CA ARG A 45 -19.95 -2.90 0.04
C ARG A 45 -20.47 -1.71 0.87
N ARG A 46 -20.11 -0.49 0.47
CA ARG A 46 -20.45 0.75 1.15
C ARG A 46 -21.29 1.59 0.20
#